data_AF-D2VD90-F1
#
_entry.id   AF-D2VD90-F1
#
_cell.length_a   1.000
_cell.length_b   1.000
_cell.length_c   1.000
_cell.angle_alpha   90.00
_cell.angle_beta   90.00
_cell.angle_gamma   90.00
#
_symmetry.space_group_name_H-M   'P 1'
#
loop_
_entity.id
_entity.type
_entity.pdbx_description
1 polymer ?
#
loop_
_entity_poly.entity_id
_entity_poly.type
_entity_poly.pdbx_seq_one_letter_code
_entity_poly.pdbx_strand_id
1 'polypeptide(L)'
;MNNADKISPNIVVNSTSTSPAKSPQASNNIPPVSNKKVVTIASPTTPKQPTTQVAFVNPSESGNSRTSFSKFKVRTCCGVVELTAMKLACLLGMLVTVMGLLVLAGVAIAAFITVSSKSTEILISVGQVTSIFESSNSIIVKYIFTGISYDETQFSLVSAQYRNASQSVKSILKNIQLTLNDPKIQIMLNATTIEASNMLDSQNTQINLFILRGQKGDAIERLNSQVYNGYLERFRGGLEDLVSYVQEKEGDKDENVLAITLVQLIVICFSLVVILPIIVFVFTFAINRDSLYLEKIRRANAIMLMDTMEDETLRAIFKTHCEKEKSMENFLLLEKIQYYRSLCERSIELQMRMFGHDSNISDVSSDTSAESASSVKKKKESPLEREYNETEAKKYEVAFEIFTEFLEVTGEMAVNVSHVLTDSVKDYLDKFNDKQIETLPDTMFNILEKETCLVMMDTHHRFKQSLAFQREMKIDKIKVDKLKKKKNEF
;
A
#
# COMPACT_ATOMS: atom_id res chain seq x y z
N MET A 1 -36.76 -61.57 -25.65
CA MET A 1 -36.10 -60.93 -24.48
C MET A 1 -35.42 -59.68 -25.04
N ASN A 2 -36.14 -58.58 -25.22
CA ASN A 2 -36.60 -57.54 -24.27
C ASN A 2 -35.54 -56.47 -23.99
N ASN A 3 -36.05 -55.23 -24.00
CA ASN A 3 -35.44 -53.90 -23.78
C ASN A 3 -34.66 -53.37 -25.00
N ALA A 4 -35.15 -52.42 -25.81
CA ALA A 4 -35.85 -51.15 -25.54
C ALA A 4 -35.06 -50.23 -24.60
N ASP A 5 -34.37 -49.25 -25.18
CA ASP A 5 -34.32 -47.90 -24.64
C ASP A 5 -34.09 -46.86 -25.74
N LYS A 6 -35.04 -45.92 -25.79
CA LYS A 6 -35.06 -44.69 -26.58
C LYS A 6 -34.32 -43.61 -25.79
N ILE A 7 -33.40 -42.89 -26.42
CA ILE A 7 -32.97 -41.57 -25.94
C ILE A 7 -32.98 -40.61 -27.13
N SER A 8 -33.91 -39.65 -27.08
CA SER A 8 -33.82 -38.36 -27.76
C SER A 8 -34.13 -37.25 -26.72
N PRO A 9 -33.57 -36.04 -26.91
CA PRO A 9 -33.43 -35.04 -25.87
C PRO A 9 -34.63 -34.10 -25.81
N ASN A 10 -34.88 -33.49 -24.64
CA ASN A 10 -35.66 -32.27 -24.56
C ASN A 10 -35.08 -31.34 -23.49
N ILE A 11 -34.59 -30.20 -23.97
CA ILE A 11 -34.12 -29.06 -23.19
C ILE A 11 -35.37 -28.28 -22.75
N VAL A 12 -35.63 -28.25 -21.45
CA VAL A 12 -36.64 -27.39 -20.83
C VAL A 12 -35.93 -26.18 -20.21
N VAL A 13 -36.34 -25.01 -20.67
CA VAL A 13 -35.96 -23.69 -20.18
C VAL A 13 -36.52 -23.50 -18.77
N ASN A 14 -35.65 -23.20 -17.80
CA ASN A 14 -36.02 -22.84 -16.44
C ASN A 14 -35.61 -21.38 -16.19
N SER A 15 -36.59 -20.50 -15.98
CA SER A 15 -36.40 -19.11 -15.58
C SER A 15 -37.28 -18.81 -14.38
N THR A 16 -36.69 -18.73 -13.19
CA THR A 16 -37.31 -18.07 -12.02
C THR A 16 -36.30 -17.72 -10.94
N SER A 17 -36.64 -16.68 -10.18
CA SER A 17 -36.01 -16.16 -8.96
C SER A 17 -34.91 -15.09 -9.22
N THR A 18 -34.83 -13.96 -8.53
CA THR A 18 -35.64 -13.38 -7.44
C THR A 18 -35.29 -11.88 -7.35
N SER A 19 -36.24 -11.06 -6.94
CA SER A 19 -36.10 -9.63 -6.65
C SER A 19 -35.04 -9.31 -5.56
N PRO A 20 -34.64 -8.03 -5.47
CA PRO A 20 -34.84 -7.37 -4.19
C PRO A 20 -35.49 -5.97 -4.30
N ALA A 21 -36.15 -5.64 -3.20
CA ALA A 21 -37.02 -4.51 -2.96
C ALA A 21 -36.36 -3.13 -3.16
N LYS A 22 -37.10 -2.23 -3.80
CA LYS A 22 -36.82 -0.79 -3.86
C LYS A 22 -37.81 -0.06 -2.95
N SER A 23 -37.26 0.61 -1.95
CA SER A 23 -37.94 1.47 -0.99
C SER A 23 -38.52 2.74 -1.65
N PRO A 24 -39.64 3.28 -1.16
CA PRO A 24 -40.22 4.53 -1.66
C PRO A 24 -39.47 5.75 -1.11
N GLN A 25 -38.99 6.61 -2.01
CA GLN A 25 -38.50 7.96 -1.69
C GLN A 25 -39.69 8.91 -1.51
N ALA A 26 -39.91 9.37 -0.28
CA ALA A 26 -40.80 10.48 0.02
C ALA A 26 -40.02 11.80 -0.13
N SER A 27 -40.54 12.66 -1.00
CA SER A 27 -40.18 14.06 -1.17
C SER A 27 -40.67 14.86 0.04
N ASN A 28 -39.78 15.51 0.77
CA ASN A 28 -40.11 16.55 1.74
C ASN A 28 -39.33 17.83 1.39
N ASN A 29 -40.06 18.79 0.82
CA ASN A 29 -39.67 20.19 0.67
C ASN A 29 -39.77 20.90 2.03
N ILE A 30 -38.69 21.53 2.48
CA ILE A 30 -38.67 22.52 3.57
C ILE A 30 -37.85 23.73 3.07
N PRO A 31 -38.31 24.98 3.30
CA PRO A 31 -37.77 26.19 2.67
C PRO A 31 -36.45 26.67 3.29
N PRO A 32 -35.67 27.52 2.57
CA PRO A 32 -34.42 28.07 3.08
C PRO A 32 -34.67 29.34 3.88
N VAL A 33 -34.31 29.33 5.16
CA VAL A 33 -34.13 30.55 5.97
C VAL A 33 -32.88 30.37 6.82
N SER A 34 -31.86 31.19 6.57
CA SER A 34 -31.29 32.10 7.58
C SER A 34 -29.89 32.59 7.19
N ASN A 35 -29.78 33.91 7.20
CA ASN A 35 -28.59 34.70 6.97
C ASN A 35 -27.46 34.34 7.95
N LYS A 36 -26.24 34.08 7.44
CA LYS A 36 -25.00 34.24 8.21
C LYS A 36 -24.13 35.31 7.57
N LYS A 37 -24.31 36.53 8.09
CA LYS A 37 -23.44 37.69 7.89
C LYS A 37 -22.13 37.42 8.64
N VAL A 38 -21.07 37.13 7.89
CA VAL A 38 -19.70 37.00 8.43
C VAL A 38 -19.22 38.41 8.78
N VAL A 39 -19.11 38.70 10.08
CA VAL A 39 -18.49 39.92 10.60
C VAL A 39 -17.07 39.58 11.02
N THR A 40 -16.11 40.01 10.20
CA THR A 40 -14.67 39.96 10.50
C THR A 40 -14.35 41.03 11.55
N ILE A 41 -14.08 40.60 12.78
CA ILE A 41 -13.58 41.48 13.84
C ILE A 41 -12.05 41.40 13.80
N ALA A 42 -11.42 42.46 13.29
CA ALA A 42 -9.98 42.69 13.44
C ALA A 42 -9.67 42.92 14.94
N SER A 43 -8.71 42.15 15.47
CA SER A 43 -8.19 42.39 16.82
C SER A 43 -7.08 43.46 16.79
N PRO A 44 -7.04 44.34 17.80
CA PRO A 44 -6.11 45.46 17.84
C PRO A 44 -4.70 45.02 18.24
N THR A 45 -3.75 45.57 17.49
CA THR A 45 -2.31 45.63 17.72
C THR A 45 -2.00 46.17 19.12
N THR A 46 -1.32 45.38 19.93
CA THR A 46 -0.70 45.82 21.19
C THR A 46 0.77 46.17 20.93
N PRO A 47 1.29 47.29 21.47
CA PRO A 47 2.62 47.80 21.15
C PRO A 47 3.73 47.04 21.90
N LYS A 48 4.85 46.86 21.19
CA LYS A 48 6.12 46.31 21.68
C LYS A 48 6.64 47.08 22.90
N GLN A 49 6.95 46.35 23.97
CA GLN A 49 7.86 46.78 25.02
C GLN A 49 9.23 46.08 24.82
N PRO A 50 10.36 46.79 24.98
CA PRO A 50 11.68 46.19 24.86
C PRO A 50 12.06 45.50 26.17
N THR A 51 12.19 44.17 26.16
CA THR A 51 12.76 43.42 27.29
C THR A 51 14.17 43.02 26.90
N THR A 52 15.14 43.64 27.57
CA THR A 52 16.56 43.29 27.52
C THR A 52 16.74 41.94 28.19
N GLN A 53 16.88 40.87 27.40
CA GLN A 53 17.27 39.55 27.91
C GLN A 53 18.79 39.41 27.83
N VAL A 54 19.40 39.28 29.01
CA VAL A 54 20.80 38.92 29.22
C VAL A 54 20.97 37.46 28.82
N ALA A 55 21.83 37.23 27.84
CA ALA A 55 22.19 35.91 27.34
C ALA A 55 22.97 35.12 28.40
N PHE A 56 22.37 34.04 28.90
CA PHE A 56 23.07 33.01 29.66
C PHE A 56 23.21 31.74 28.81
N VAL A 57 24.49 31.40 28.58
CA VAL A 57 25.09 30.06 28.51
C VAL A 57 24.48 29.06 27.52
N ASN A 58 25.19 28.89 26.39
CA ASN A 58 25.09 27.74 25.50
C ASN A 58 25.59 26.48 26.21
N PRO A 59 24.80 25.39 26.33
CA PRO A 59 25.36 24.07 26.58
C PRO A 59 25.99 23.56 25.27
N SER A 60 27.28 23.29 25.34
CA SER A 60 28.06 22.60 24.32
C SER A 60 27.59 21.16 24.15
N GLU A 61 26.66 20.92 23.22
CA GLU A 61 26.38 19.57 22.70
C GLU A 61 27.55 19.09 21.85
N SER A 62 28.34 18.20 22.43
CA SER A 62 29.40 17.46 21.76
C SER A 62 28.83 16.52 20.69
N GLY A 63 29.20 16.78 19.43
CA GLY A 63 29.78 15.75 18.56
C GLY A 63 28.95 14.52 18.24
N ASN A 64 27.73 14.68 17.71
CA ASN A 64 27.14 13.63 16.87
C ASN A 64 27.25 14.05 15.41
N SER A 65 28.16 13.38 14.68
CA SER A 65 28.41 13.51 13.25
C SER A 65 27.15 13.23 12.44
N ARG A 66 26.30 14.25 12.32
CA ARG A 66 25.19 14.31 11.37
C ARG A 66 25.78 14.28 9.97
N THR A 67 25.77 13.12 9.35
CA THR A 67 25.96 12.99 7.90
C THR A 67 24.97 13.94 7.22
N SER A 68 25.49 15.04 6.68
CA SER A 68 24.74 16.04 5.94
C SER A 68 24.25 15.43 4.63
N PHE A 69 23.16 14.66 4.69
CA PHE A 69 22.41 14.33 3.50
C PHE A 69 21.80 15.65 3.01
N SER A 70 22.38 16.18 1.93
CA SER A 70 21.94 17.39 1.26
C SER A 70 20.44 17.29 0.99
N LYS A 71 19.66 18.19 1.60
CA LYS A 71 18.21 18.28 1.35
C LYS A 71 18.01 18.73 -0.09
N PHE A 72 17.67 17.80 -0.98
CA PHE A 72 17.36 18.12 -2.37
C PHE A 72 15.98 18.79 -2.42
N LYS A 73 15.96 20.10 -2.71
CA LYS A 73 14.74 20.89 -2.86
C LYS A 73 14.41 21.02 -4.33
N VAL A 74 13.36 20.35 -4.79
CA VAL A 74 12.85 20.53 -6.16
C VAL A 74 11.68 21.49 -6.12
N ARG A 75 11.77 22.59 -6.86
CA ARG A 75 10.63 23.49 -7.07
C ARG A 75 9.76 22.90 -8.17
N THR A 76 8.60 22.38 -7.79
CA THR A 76 7.56 21.93 -8.71
C THR A 76 6.51 23.03 -8.89
N CYS A 77 5.67 22.92 -9.91
CA CYS A 77 4.55 23.84 -10.14
C CYS A 77 3.55 23.91 -8.97
N CYS A 78 3.57 22.94 -8.05
CA CYS A 78 2.73 22.92 -6.84
C CYS A 78 3.48 23.31 -5.55
N GLY A 79 4.70 23.85 -5.65
CA GLY A 79 5.49 24.28 -4.50
C GLY A 79 6.85 23.59 -4.36
N VAL A 80 7.55 23.88 -3.27
CA VAL A 80 8.88 23.34 -2.99
C VAL A 80 8.73 21.98 -2.31
N VAL A 81 9.01 20.89 -3.03
CA VAL A 81 9.00 19.54 -2.47
C VAL A 81 10.40 19.23 -1.94
N GLU A 82 10.51 19.06 -0.62
CA GLU A 82 11.69 18.48 0.00
C GLU A 82 11.67 16.96 -0.22
N LEU A 83 12.48 16.50 -1.18
CA LEU A 83 12.71 15.10 -1.46
C LEU A 83 13.84 14.62 -0.55
N THR A 84 13.48 13.86 0.48
CA THR A 84 14.45 13.04 1.19
C THR A 84 14.89 11.89 0.28
N ALA A 85 16.12 11.39 0.44
CA ALA A 85 16.61 10.23 -0.31
C ALA A 85 15.62 9.03 -0.26
N MET A 86 14.91 8.89 0.87
CA MET A 86 13.82 7.93 1.03
C MET A 86 12.64 8.19 0.06
N LYS A 87 12.12 9.41 -0.02
CA LYS A 87 11.03 9.74 -0.95
C LYS A 87 11.46 9.49 -2.40
N LEU A 88 12.72 9.76 -2.71
CA LEU A 88 13.29 9.49 -4.02
C LEU A 88 13.35 7.98 -4.31
N ALA A 89 13.79 7.16 -3.36
CA ALA A 89 13.80 5.70 -3.50
C ALA A 89 12.39 5.12 -3.67
N CYS A 90 11.41 5.59 -2.88
CA CYS A 90 10.01 5.20 -3.05
C CYS A 90 9.45 5.61 -4.42
N LEU A 91 9.76 6.83 -4.88
CA LEU A 91 9.33 7.32 -6.18
C LEU A 91 9.95 6.50 -7.32
N LEU A 92 11.24 6.17 -7.22
CA LEU A 92 11.93 5.33 -8.18
C LEU A 92 11.36 3.91 -8.20
N GLY A 93 11.07 3.34 -7.02
CA GLY A 93 10.37 2.06 -6.89
C GLY A 93 8.99 2.07 -7.58
N MET A 94 8.18 3.11 -7.33
CA MET A 94 6.89 3.28 -8.02
C MET A 94 7.07 3.44 -9.53
N LEU A 95 8.07 4.19 -9.99
CA LEU A 95 8.34 4.37 -11.42
C LEU A 95 8.71 3.04 -12.10
N VAL A 96 9.58 2.24 -11.48
CA VAL A 96 9.93 0.91 -11.97
C VAL A 96 8.71 0.00 -12.05
N THR A 97 7.82 0.03 -11.04
CA THR A 97 6.57 -0.75 -11.09
C THR A 97 5.66 -0.35 -12.23
N VAL A 98 5.50 0.95 -12.50
CA VAL A 98 4.67 1.46 -13.62
C VAL A 98 5.27 1.03 -14.96
N MET A 99 6.59 1.14 -15.14
CA MET A 99 7.26 0.68 -16.36
C MET A 99 7.09 -0.83 -16.57
N GLY A 100 7.20 -1.63 -15.50
CA GLY A 100 6.94 -3.08 -15.56
C GLY A 100 5.51 -3.41 -16.02
N LEU A 101 4.51 -2.69 -15.50
CA LEU A 101 3.11 -2.86 -15.92
C LEU A 101 2.88 -2.47 -17.39
N LEU A 102 3.54 -1.42 -17.89
CA LEU A 102 3.46 -1.01 -19.29
C LEU A 102 4.06 -2.07 -20.23
N VAL A 103 5.21 -2.66 -19.87
CA VAL A 103 5.82 -3.75 -20.64
C VAL A 103 4.90 -4.96 -20.67
N LEU A 104 4.31 -5.35 -19.53
CA LEU A 104 3.36 -6.46 -19.46
C LEU A 104 2.12 -6.20 -20.33
N ALA A 105 1.58 -4.98 -20.32
CA ALA A 105 0.46 -4.61 -21.18
C ALA A 105 0.84 -4.71 -22.67
N GLY A 106 2.02 -4.24 -23.05
CA GLY A 106 2.52 -4.33 -24.43
C GLY A 106 2.66 -5.78 -24.91
N VAL A 107 3.23 -6.66 -24.08
CA VAL A 107 3.37 -8.09 -24.38
C VAL A 107 1.99 -8.76 -24.48
N ALA A 108 1.04 -8.42 -23.59
CA ALA A 108 -0.31 -8.97 -23.64
C ALA A 108 -1.08 -8.56 -24.91
N ILE A 109 -0.93 -7.30 -25.35
CA ILE A 109 -1.51 -6.83 -26.61
C ILE A 109 -0.88 -7.57 -27.80
N ALA A 110 0.44 -7.75 -27.81
CA ALA A 110 1.12 -8.51 -28.85
C ALA A 110 0.64 -9.97 -28.91
N ALA A 111 0.51 -10.63 -27.74
CA ALA A 111 -0.03 -11.98 -27.63
C ALA A 111 -1.47 -12.06 -28.18
N PHE A 112 -2.33 -11.09 -27.81
CA PHE A 112 -3.71 -11.05 -28.28
C PHE A 112 -3.80 -10.89 -29.80
N ILE A 113 -2.96 -10.04 -30.40
CA ILE A 113 -2.90 -9.87 -31.85
C ILE A 113 -2.47 -11.17 -32.55
N THR A 114 -1.51 -11.90 -31.98
CA THR A 114 -1.07 -13.20 -32.53
C THR A 114 -2.16 -14.27 -32.42
N VAL A 115 -2.90 -14.32 -31.29
CA VAL A 115 -3.95 -15.31 -31.04
C VAL A 115 -5.24 -15.02 -31.81
N SER A 116 -5.55 -13.75 -32.10
CA SER A 116 -6.72 -13.34 -32.88
C SER A 116 -6.53 -13.66 -34.37
N SER A 117 -6.59 -14.95 -34.67
CA SER A 117 -6.18 -15.56 -35.93
C SER A 117 -7.39 -15.84 -36.82
N LYS A 118 -7.29 -15.44 -38.10
CA LYS A 118 -8.25 -15.76 -39.17
C LYS A 118 -8.29 -17.25 -39.55
N SER A 119 -7.33 -18.05 -39.07
CA SER A 119 -7.17 -19.45 -39.47
C SER A 119 -8.28 -20.35 -38.89
N THR A 120 -8.76 -20.09 -37.67
CA THR A 120 -9.95 -20.76 -37.10
C THR A 120 -11.21 -20.52 -37.94
N GLU A 121 -11.42 -19.29 -38.42
CA GLU A 121 -12.56 -18.94 -39.28
C GLU A 121 -12.50 -19.68 -40.62
N ILE A 122 -11.30 -19.81 -41.19
CA ILE A 122 -11.08 -20.59 -42.41
C ILE A 122 -11.39 -22.08 -42.14
N LEU A 123 -10.91 -22.66 -41.04
CA LEU A 123 -11.15 -24.07 -40.73
C LEU A 123 -12.64 -24.37 -40.54
N ILE A 124 -13.37 -23.48 -39.85
CA ILE A 124 -14.83 -23.57 -39.71
C ILE A 124 -15.50 -23.51 -41.09
N SER A 125 -15.07 -22.57 -41.95
CA SER A 125 -15.61 -22.42 -43.30
C SER A 125 -15.35 -23.66 -44.16
N VAL A 126 -14.19 -24.30 -44.03
CA VAL A 126 -13.87 -25.57 -44.73
C VAL A 126 -14.76 -26.71 -44.25
N GLY A 127 -14.98 -26.82 -42.93
CA GLY A 127 -15.93 -27.78 -42.37
C GLY A 127 -17.36 -27.57 -42.89
N GLN A 128 -17.80 -26.32 -43.01
CA GLN A 128 -19.10 -25.98 -43.61
C GLN A 128 -19.18 -26.36 -45.09
N VAL A 129 -18.16 -26.04 -45.89
CA VAL A 129 -18.10 -26.43 -47.31
C VAL A 129 -18.21 -27.94 -47.46
N THR A 130 -17.42 -28.69 -46.68
CA THR A 130 -17.41 -30.16 -46.72
C THR A 130 -18.79 -30.71 -46.37
N SER A 131 -19.40 -30.22 -45.29
CA SER A 131 -20.73 -30.67 -44.84
C SER A 131 -21.84 -30.36 -45.85
N ILE A 132 -21.88 -29.12 -46.38
CA ILE A 132 -22.88 -28.71 -47.38
C ILE A 132 -22.67 -29.50 -48.67
N PHE A 133 -21.42 -29.70 -49.10
CA PHE A 133 -21.10 -30.45 -50.30
C PHE A 133 -21.55 -31.91 -50.20
N GLU A 134 -21.13 -32.62 -49.15
CA GLU A 134 -21.50 -34.04 -48.95
C GLU A 134 -23.02 -34.20 -48.80
N SER A 135 -23.68 -33.29 -48.06
CA SER A 135 -25.14 -33.25 -47.96
C SER A 135 -25.80 -33.05 -49.33
N SER A 136 -25.34 -32.07 -50.12
CA SER A 136 -25.87 -31.80 -51.46
C SER A 136 -25.67 -32.96 -52.42
N ASN A 137 -24.52 -33.63 -52.34
CA ASN A 137 -24.22 -34.77 -53.19
C ASN A 137 -25.08 -35.99 -52.80
N SER A 138 -25.29 -36.21 -51.50
CA SER A 138 -26.15 -37.27 -50.99
C SER A 138 -27.60 -37.13 -51.48
N ILE A 139 -28.11 -35.90 -51.63
CA ILE A 139 -29.44 -35.62 -52.17
C ILE A 139 -29.54 -36.12 -53.62
N ILE A 140 -28.55 -35.81 -54.46
CA ILE A 140 -28.51 -36.23 -55.86
C ILE A 140 -28.41 -37.75 -55.97
N VAL A 141 -27.49 -38.38 -55.22
CA VAL A 141 -27.31 -39.83 -55.18
C VAL A 141 -28.60 -40.51 -54.74
N LYS A 142 -29.20 -40.06 -53.64
CA LYS A 142 -30.47 -40.60 -53.14
C LYS A 142 -31.56 -40.49 -54.20
N TYR A 143 -31.70 -39.33 -54.83
CA TYR A 143 -32.73 -39.09 -55.85
C TYR A 143 -32.58 -40.03 -57.06
N ILE A 144 -31.35 -40.26 -57.54
CA ILE A 144 -31.05 -41.21 -58.61
C ILE A 144 -31.50 -42.63 -58.22
N PHE A 145 -31.08 -43.11 -57.05
CA PHE A 145 -31.30 -44.50 -56.67
C PHE A 145 -32.74 -44.79 -56.24
N THR A 146 -33.42 -43.88 -55.54
CA THR A 146 -34.81 -44.07 -55.08
C THR A 146 -35.83 -44.03 -56.22
N GLY A 147 -35.48 -43.47 -57.39
CA GLY A 147 -36.33 -43.57 -58.58
C GLY A 147 -37.69 -42.88 -58.47
N ILE A 148 -37.77 -41.76 -57.72
CA ILE A 148 -38.97 -40.90 -57.66
C ILE A 148 -39.04 -40.04 -58.94
N SER A 149 -38.75 -40.65 -60.09
CA SER A 149 -38.37 -40.00 -61.35
C SER A 149 -39.54 -39.47 -62.18
N TYR A 150 -40.77 -39.50 -61.66
CA TYR A 150 -41.98 -39.16 -62.42
C TYR A 150 -42.79 -37.99 -61.85
N ASP A 151 -42.40 -37.46 -60.68
CA ASP A 151 -43.06 -36.30 -60.10
C ASP A 151 -42.23 -35.03 -60.39
N GLU A 152 -42.73 -34.22 -61.33
CA GLU A 152 -42.13 -32.94 -61.72
C GLU A 152 -41.95 -31.99 -60.53
N THR A 153 -42.85 -32.07 -59.55
CA THR A 153 -42.78 -31.23 -58.35
C THR A 153 -41.58 -31.61 -57.47
N GLN A 154 -41.31 -32.90 -57.30
CA GLN A 154 -40.15 -33.40 -56.54
C GLN A 154 -38.83 -33.09 -57.24
N PHE A 155 -38.80 -33.21 -58.57
CA PHE A 155 -37.63 -32.80 -59.35
C PHE A 155 -37.29 -31.33 -59.14
N SER A 156 -38.30 -30.44 -59.22
CA SER A 156 -38.10 -29.00 -59.03
C SER A 156 -37.54 -28.68 -57.64
N LEU A 157 -38.03 -29.36 -56.60
CA LEU A 157 -37.60 -29.18 -55.22
C LEU A 157 -36.16 -29.64 -55.01
N VAL A 158 -35.81 -30.85 -55.48
CA VAL A 158 -34.46 -31.42 -55.38
C VAL A 158 -33.45 -30.55 -56.14
N SER A 159 -33.81 -30.12 -57.35
CA SER A 159 -32.96 -29.26 -58.18
C SER A 159 -32.75 -27.88 -57.51
N ALA A 160 -33.78 -27.29 -56.92
CA ALA A 160 -33.67 -26.03 -56.17
C ALA A 160 -32.79 -26.17 -54.93
N GLN A 161 -32.97 -27.24 -54.14
CA GLN A 161 -32.15 -27.52 -52.96
C GLN A 161 -30.67 -27.72 -53.32
N TYR A 162 -30.40 -28.49 -54.38
CA TYR A 162 -29.04 -28.70 -54.88
C TYR A 162 -28.41 -27.38 -55.35
N ARG A 163 -29.13 -26.58 -56.16
CA ARG A 163 -28.64 -25.28 -56.65
C ARG A 163 -28.31 -24.33 -55.52
N ASN A 164 -29.17 -24.24 -54.50
CA ASN A 164 -28.94 -23.40 -53.33
C ASN A 164 -27.69 -23.86 -52.56
N ALA A 165 -27.54 -25.17 -52.32
CA ALA A 165 -26.37 -25.72 -51.66
C ALA A 165 -25.07 -25.48 -52.45
N SER A 166 -25.10 -25.68 -53.77
CA SER A 166 -23.98 -25.41 -54.68
C SER A 166 -23.58 -23.93 -54.66
N GLN A 167 -24.54 -23.01 -54.66
CA GLN A 167 -24.28 -21.58 -54.52
C GLN A 167 -23.67 -21.23 -53.15
N SER A 168 -24.15 -21.84 -52.06
CA SER A 168 -23.55 -21.67 -50.73
C SER A 168 -22.10 -22.15 -50.69
N VAL A 169 -21.80 -23.32 -51.26
CA VAL A 169 -20.43 -23.84 -51.38
C VAL A 169 -19.54 -22.84 -52.13
N LYS A 170 -19.97 -22.35 -53.29
CA LYS A 170 -19.20 -21.38 -54.09
C LYS A 170 -18.99 -20.06 -53.34
N SER A 171 -19.99 -19.58 -52.61
CA SER A 171 -19.90 -18.36 -51.81
C SER A 171 -18.89 -18.51 -50.67
N ILE A 172 -18.95 -19.61 -49.92
CA ILE A 172 -18.03 -19.87 -48.81
C ILE A 172 -16.60 -20.08 -49.33
N LEU A 173 -16.41 -20.82 -50.43
CA LEU A 173 -15.11 -20.99 -51.07
C LEU A 173 -14.50 -19.65 -51.53
N LYS A 174 -15.31 -18.75 -52.09
CA LYS A 174 -14.88 -17.41 -52.46
C LYS A 174 -14.51 -16.58 -51.23
N ASN A 175 -15.27 -16.69 -50.13
CA ASN A 175 -14.94 -16.01 -48.89
C ASN A 175 -13.62 -16.53 -48.30
N ILE A 176 -13.41 -17.85 -48.27
CA ILE A 176 -12.13 -18.47 -47.90
C ILE A 176 -10.99 -17.91 -48.74
N GLN A 177 -11.18 -17.84 -50.08
CA GLN A 177 -10.18 -17.29 -50.99
C GLN A 177 -9.82 -15.83 -50.68
N LEU A 178 -10.81 -14.99 -50.36
CA LEU A 178 -10.60 -13.58 -50.00
C LEU A 178 -9.93 -13.41 -48.63
N THR A 179 -10.21 -14.31 -47.70
CA THR A 179 -9.66 -14.29 -46.34
C THR A 179 -8.21 -14.80 -46.30
N LEU A 180 -7.84 -15.70 -47.23
CA LEU A 180 -6.47 -16.16 -47.42
C LEU A 180 -5.60 -15.06 -48.01
N ASN A 181 -4.58 -14.61 -47.27
CA ASN A 181 -3.60 -13.63 -47.76
C ASN A 181 -2.44 -14.26 -48.57
N ASP A 182 -2.47 -15.57 -48.82
CA ASP A 182 -1.38 -16.30 -49.48
C ASP A 182 -1.69 -16.58 -50.96
N PRO A 183 -0.95 -15.97 -51.90
CA PRO A 183 -1.22 -16.13 -53.33
C PRO A 183 -1.00 -17.56 -53.82
N LYS A 184 -0.10 -18.34 -53.19
CA LYS A 184 0.15 -19.74 -53.60
C LYS A 184 -1.05 -20.62 -53.32
N ILE A 185 -1.64 -20.46 -52.13
CA ILE A 185 -2.83 -21.22 -51.74
C ILE A 185 -4.06 -20.76 -52.50
N GLN A 186 -4.20 -19.46 -52.78
CA GLN A 186 -5.28 -18.99 -53.64
C GLN A 186 -5.22 -19.62 -55.03
N ILE A 187 -4.02 -19.73 -55.63
CA ILE A 187 -3.83 -20.39 -56.92
C ILE A 187 -4.18 -21.88 -56.82
N MET A 188 -3.67 -22.57 -55.80
CA MET A 188 -3.97 -23.98 -55.56
C MET A 188 -5.47 -24.22 -55.37
N LEU A 189 -6.15 -23.43 -54.53
CA LEU A 189 -7.58 -23.54 -54.25
C LEU A 189 -8.43 -23.29 -55.51
N ASN A 190 -8.02 -22.31 -56.33
CA ASN A 190 -8.71 -22.01 -57.58
C ASN A 190 -8.56 -23.16 -58.59
N ALA A 191 -7.33 -23.65 -58.76
CA ALA A 191 -7.01 -24.74 -59.66
C ALA A 191 -7.55 -26.11 -59.17
N THR A 192 -7.82 -26.30 -57.89
CA THR A 192 -8.33 -27.59 -57.38
C THR A 192 -9.81 -27.47 -57.06
N THR A 193 -10.12 -26.91 -55.90
CA THR A 193 -11.44 -26.96 -55.27
C THR A 193 -12.48 -26.15 -56.02
N ILE A 194 -12.16 -24.93 -56.49
CA ILE A 194 -13.13 -24.08 -57.19
C ILE A 194 -13.41 -24.63 -58.60
N GLU A 195 -12.37 -24.97 -59.36
CA GLU A 195 -12.53 -25.57 -60.69
C GLU A 195 -13.30 -26.90 -60.59
N ALA A 196 -12.90 -27.80 -59.69
CA ALA A 196 -13.56 -29.09 -59.50
C ALA A 196 -15.01 -28.94 -59.03
N SER A 197 -15.29 -27.98 -58.14
CA SER A 197 -16.67 -27.67 -57.70
C SER A 197 -17.55 -27.25 -58.88
N ASN A 198 -17.05 -26.39 -59.77
CA ASN A 198 -17.78 -25.96 -60.96
C ASN A 198 -18.00 -27.11 -61.96
N MET A 199 -17.00 -27.99 -62.12
CA MET A 199 -17.13 -29.17 -62.97
C MET A 199 -18.13 -30.18 -62.40
N LEU A 200 -18.10 -30.43 -61.09
CA LEU A 200 -19.08 -31.28 -60.39
C LEU A 200 -20.49 -30.73 -60.49
N ASP A 201 -20.67 -29.42 -60.31
CA ASP A 201 -21.96 -28.74 -60.49
C ASP A 201 -22.51 -28.91 -61.91
N SER A 202 -21.63 -28.83 -62.92
CA SER A 202 -21.97 -29.12 -64.31
C SER A 202 -22.37 -30.59 -64.51
N GLN A 203 -21.62 -31.55 -63.94
CA GLN A 203 -21.96 -32.97 -64.01
C GLN A 203 -23.29 -33.28 -63.32
N ASN A 204 -23.50 -32.78 -62.11
CA ASN A 204 -24.73 -32.99 -61.36
C ASN A 204 -25.94 -32.36 -62.06
N THR A 205 -25.76 -31.21 -62.74
CA THR A 205 -26.80 -30.63 -63.59
C THR A 205 -27.15 -31.54 -64.78
N GLN A 206 -26.16 -32.15 -65.44
CA GLN A 206 -26.40 -33.12 -66.53
C GLN A 206 -27.08 -34.38 -66.01
N ILE A 207 -26.65 -34.91 -64.87
CA ILE A 207 -27.25 -36.08 -64.21
C ILE A 207 -28.73 -35.79 -63.89
N ASN A 208 -29.04 -34.62 -63.34
CA ASN A 208 -30.42 -34.20 -63.11
C ASN A 208 -31.25 -34.15 -64.40
N LEU A 209 -30.69 -33.69 -65.52
CA LEU A 209 -31.38 -33.70 -66.81
C LEU A 209 -31.66 -35.11 -67.33
N PHE A 210 -30.74 -36.07 -67.14
CA PHE A 210 -30.98 -37.47 -67.49
C PHE A 210 -32.11 -38.08 -66.65
N ILE A 211 -32.16 -37.77 -65.35
CA ILE A 211 -33.27 -38.21 -64.48
C ILE A 211 -34.61 -37.64 -64.97
N LEU A 212 -34.65 -36.34 -65.30
CA LEU A 212 -35.87 -35.68 -65.81
C LEU A 212 -36.39 -36.32 -67.10
N ARG A 213 -35.49 -36.83 -67.95
CA ARG A 213 -35.83 -37.52 -69.21
C ARG A 213 -36.19 -39.00 -69.03
N GLY A 214 -36.22 -39.50 -67.79
CA GLY A 214 -36.44 -40.92 -67.51
C GLY A 214 -35.24 -41.83 -67.85
N GLN A 215 -34.07 -41.24 -68.17
CA GLN A 215 -32.85 -41.96 -68.53
C GLN A 215 -32.02 -42.30 -67.26
N LYS A 216 -32.61 -43.08 -66.36
CA LYS A 216 -31.96 -43.43 -65.08
C LYS A 216 -30.66 -44.22 -65.26
N GLY A 217 -30.57 -45.09 -66.27
CA GLY A 217 -29.36 -45.85 -66.57
C GLY A 217 -28.17 -44.94 -66.87
N ASP A 218 -28.37 -43.98 -67.78
CA ASP A 218 -27.35 -43.00 -68.17
C ASP A 218 -26.93 -42.11 -66.99
N ALA A 219 -27.88 -41.74 -66.12
CA ALA A 219 -27.59 -40.98 -64.90
C ALA A 219 -26.68 -41.76 -63.92
N ILE A 220 -26.95 -43.06 -63.74
CA ILE A 220 -26.13 -43.96 -62.90
C ILE A 220 -24.75 -44.17 -63.52
N GLU A 221 -24.68 -44.43 -64.82
CA GLU A 221 -23.41 -44.59 -65.54
C GLU A 221 -22.55 -43.32 -65.41
N ARG A 222 -23.17 -42.14 -65.55
CA ARG A 222 -22.48 -40.86 -65.41
C ARG A 222 -21.98 -40.60 -64.00
N LEU A 223 -22.79 -40.88 -62.98
CA LEU A 223 -22.40 -40.78 -61.57
C LEU A 223 -21.20 -41.69 -61.26
N ASN A 224 -21.19 -42.90 -61.81
CA ASN A 224 -20.10 -43.88 -61.63
C ASN A 224 -18.93 -43.68 -62.58
N SER A 225 -18.98 -42.67 -63.46
CA SER A 225 -17.93 -42.45 -64.45
C SER A 225 -16.61 -42.03 -63.79
N GLN A 226 -15.50 -42.46 -64.40
CA GLN A 226 -14.16 -42.05 -63.96
C GLN A 226 -13.98 -40.53 -63.99
N VAL A 227 -14.66 -39.84 -64.91
CA VAL A 227 -14.64 -38.37 -65.01
C VAL A 227 -15.29 -37.73 -63.78
N TYR A 228 -16.46 -38.21 -63.35
CA TYR A 228 -17.14 -37.70 -62.16
C TYR A 228 -16.30 -37.91 -60.90
N ASN A 229 -15.84 -39.15 -60.71
CA ASN A 229 -14.98 -39.51 -59.57
C ASN A 229 -13.67 -38.72 -59.57
N GLY A 230 -13.07 -38.47 -60.74
CA GLY A 230 -11.88 -37.65 -60.87
C GLY A 230 -12.09 -36.20 -60.39
N TYR A 231 -13.23 -35.59 -60.69
CA TYR A 231 -13.54 -34.25 -60.15
C TYR A 231 -13.85 -34.29 -58.65
N LEU A 232 -14.52 -35.33 -58.17
CA LEU A 232 -14.81 -35.53 -56.74
C LEU A 232 -13.52 -35.64 -55.92
N GLU A 233 -12.59 -36.48 -56.36
CA GLU A 233 -11.28 -36.65 -55.71
C GLU A 233 -10.45 -35.36 -55.79
N ARG A 234 -10.45 -34.63 -56.92
CA ARG A 234 -9.77 -33.33 -57.03
C ARG A 234 -10.36 -32.28 -56.10
N PHE A 235 -11.68 -32.28 -55.91
CA PHE A 235 -12.35 -31.39 -54.96
C PHE A 235 -11.99 -31.73 -53.51
N ARG A 236 -12.06 -33.01 -53.13
CA ARG A 236 -11.69 -33.48 -51.78
C ARG A 236 -10.22 -33.24 -51.46
N GLY A 237 -9.33 -33.60 -52.39
CA GLY A 237 -7.88 -33.36 -52.24
C GLY A 237 -7.56 -31.88 -52.08
N GLY A 238 -8.21 -30.98 -52.84
CA GLY A 238 -8.02 -29.54 -52.68
C GLY A 238 -8.50 -29.00 -51.32
N LEU A 239 -9.56 -29.57 -50.74
CA LEU A 239 -9.99 -29.24 -49.38
C LEU A 239 -9.03 -29.78 -48.33
N GLU A 240 -8.52 -31.01 -48.51
CA GLU A 240 -7.53 -31.62 -47.62
C GLU A 240 -6.20 -30.86 -47.61
N ASP A 241 -5.75 -30.41 -48.79
CA ASP A 241 -4.57 -29.54 -48.93
C ASP A 241 -4.78 -28.20 -48.20
N LEU A 242 -5.99 -27.64 -48.28
CA LEU A 242 -6.33 -26.42 -47.55
C LEU A 242 -6.37 -26.64 -46.03
N VAL A 243 -6.92 -27.76 -45.55
CA VAL A 243 -6.89 -28.12 -44.12
C VAL A 243 -5.46 -28.28 -43.66
N SER A 244 -4.63 -28.99 -44.42
CA SER A 244 -3.21 -29.21 -44.10
C SER A 244 -2.44 -27.89 -44.02
N TYR A 245 -2.67 -26.98 -44.97
CA TYR A 245 -2.08 -25.64 -44.92
C TYR A 245 -2.52 -24.85 -43.68
N VAL A 246 -3.80 -24.88 -43.33
CA VAL A 246 -4.32 -24.18 -42.14
C VAL A 246 -3.73 -24.79 -40.87
N GLN A 247 -3.60 -26.12 -40.79
CA GLN A 247 -2.99 -26.81 -39.66
C GLN A 247 -1.50 -26.48 -39.51
N GLU A 248 -0.74 -26.48 -40.61
CA GLU A 248 0.67 -26.07 -40.59
C GLU A 248 0.81 -24.62 -40.12
N LYS A 249 -0.05 -23.72 -40.62
CA LYS A 249 -0.05 -22.31 -40.21
C LYS A 249 -0.51 -22.06 -38.79
N GLU A 250 -1.41 -22.88 -38.25
CA GLU A 250 -1.76 -22.84 -36.83
C GLU A 250 -0.64 -23.42 -35.96
N GLY A 251 0.05 -24.47 -36.42
CA GLY A 251 1.23 -25.01 -35.73
C GLY A 251 2.35 -23.96 -35.56
N ASP A 252 2.68 -23.23 -36.63
CA ASP A 252 3.63 -22.10 -36.58
C ASP A 252 3.18 -21.02 -35.56
N LYS A 253 1.87 -20.79 -35.42
CA LYS A 253 1.33 -19.81 -34.48
C LYS A 253 1.36 -20.30 -33.06
N ASP A 254 1.01 -21.55 -32.81
CA ASP A 254 1.04 -22.15 -31.48
C ASP A 254 2.45 -22.09 -30.90
N GLU A 255 3.49 -22.34 -31.70
CA GLU A 255 4.88 -22.16 -31.27
C GLU A 255 5.19 -20.70 -30.90
N ASN A 256 4.74 -19.74 -31.71
CA ASN A 256 4.91 -18.31 -31.44
C ASN A 256 4.13 -17.86 -30.19
N VAL A 257 2.90 -18.33 -29.99
CA VAL A 257 2.08 -18.04 -28.81
C VAL A 257 2.73 -18.63 -27.56
N LEU A 258 3.27 -19.86 -27.65
CA LEU A 258 4.03 -20.48 -26.57
C LEU A 258 5.27 -19.66 -26.23
N ALA A 259 6.03 -19.20 -27.23
CA ALA A 259 7.19 -18.35 -27.00
C ALA A 259 6.81 -17.02 -26.32
N ILE A 260 5.75 -16.35 -26.78
CA ILE A 260 5.27 -15.09 -26.21
C ILE A 260 4.79 -15.28 -24.76
N THR A 261 4.02 -16.33 -24.48
CA THR A 261 3.52 -16.63 -23.12
C THR A 261 4.66 -17.00 -22.17
N LEU A 262 5.69 -17.70 -22.64
CA LEU A 262 6.91 -17.97 -21.87
C LEU A 262 7.65 -16.67 -21.53
N VAL A 263 7.83 -15.76 -22.50
CA VAL A 263 8.43 -14.44 -22.25
C VAL A 263 7.61 -13.66 -21.22
N GLN A 264 6.28 -13.68 -21.33
CA GLN A 264 5.40 -13.03 -20.36
C GLN A 264 5.59 -13.59 -18.94
N LEU A 265 5.68 -14.92 -18.80
CA LEU A 265 5.93 -15.57 -17.50
C LEU A 265 7.26 -15.13 -16.90
N ILE A 266 8.34 -15.08 -17.70
CA ILE A 266 9.65 -14.62 -17.24
C ILE A 266 9.58 -13.17 -16.75
N VAL A 267 8.90 -12.27 -17.49
CA VAL A 267 8.74 -10.88 -17.09
C VAL A 267 7.96 -10.74 -15.79
N ILE A 268 6.91 -11.55 -15.58
CA ILE A 268 6.15 -11.57 -14.33
C ILE A 268 7.04 -12.04 -13.16
N CYS A 269 7.78 -13.13 -13.32
CA CYS A 269 8.69 -13.64 -12.30
C CYS A 269 9.77 -12.60 -11.94
N PHE A 270 10.40 -11.98 -12.92
CA PHE A 270 11.41 -10.94 -12.69
C PHE A 270 10.81 -9.72 -11.98
N SER A 271 9.61 -9.32 -12.39
CA SER A 271 8.88 -8.21 -11.75
C SER A 271 8.58 -8.53 -10.28
N LEU A 272 8.13 -9.74 -9.94
CA LEU A 272 7.87 -10.13 -8.55
C LEU A 272 9.16 -10.15 -7.71
N VAL A 273 10.26 -10.68 -8.26
CA VAL A 273 11.56 -10.74 -7.57
C VAL A 273 12.12 -9.34 -7.29
N VAL A 274 11.87 -8.36 -8.15
CA VAL A 274 12.33 -6.98 -7.95
C VAL A 274 11.38 -6.17 -7.06
N ILE A 275 10.06 -6.29 -7.30
CA ILE A 275 9.05 -5.45 -6.64
C ILE A 275 8.88 -5.84 -5.17
N LEU A 276 8.85 -7.13 -4.85
CA LEU A 276 8.56 -7.59 -3.49
C LEU A 276 9.62 -7.11 -2.48
N PRO A 277 10.95 -7.24 -2.73
CA PRO A 277 11.97 -6.69 -1.83
C PRO A 277 11.88 -5.17 -1.67
N ILE A 278 11.55 -4.44 -2.74
CA ILE A 278 11.38 -2.98 -2.67
C ILE A 278 10.22 -2.63 -1.74
N ILE A 279 9.09 -3.33 -1.85
CA ILE A 279 7.93 -3.12 -0.96
C ILE A 279 8.29 -3.41 0.49
N VAL A 280 8.93 -4.55 0.76
CA VAL A 280 9.35 -4.92 2.13
C VAL A 280 10.33 -3.90 2.70
N PHE A 281 11.28 -3.43 1.90
CA PHE A 281 12.25 -2.41 2.30
C PHE A 281 11.56 -1.09 2.64
N VAL A 282 10.67 -0.60 1.77
CA VAL A 282 9.90 0.63 2.00
C VAL A 282 9.04 0.53 3.26
N PHE A 283 8.38 -0.61 3.47
CA PHE A 283 7.51 -0.83 4.63
C PHE A 283 8.31 -0.90 5.94
N THR A 284 9.40 -1.66 5.98
CA THR A 284 10.30 -1.75 7.14
C THR A 284 10.86 -0.37 7.48
N PHE A 285 11.27 0.39 6.47
CA PHE A 285 11.78 1.74 6.67
C PHE A 285 10.69 2.70 7.16
N ALA A 286 9.46 2.61 6.64
CA ALA A 286 8.35 3.42 7.11
C ALA A 286 8.06 3.18 8.59
N ILE A 287 8.03 1.91 9.03
CA ILE A 287 7.87 1.53 10.45
C ILE A 287 8.99 2.11 11.31
N ASN A 288 10.25 1.96 10.89
CA ASN A 288 11.40 2.50 11.64
C ASN A 288 11.39 4.03 11.71
N ARG A 289 10.85 4.69 10.69
CA ARG A 289 10.72 6.14 10.69
C ARG A 289 9.62 6.59 11.65
N ASP A 290 8.49 5.90 11.64
CA ASP A 290 7.35 6.22 12.50
C ASP A 290 7.67 5.99 13.98
N SER A 291 8.44 4.95 14.31
CA SER A 291 8.94 4.75 15.68
C SER A 291 9.84 5.91 16.14
N LEU A 292 10.73 6.39 15.27
CA LEU A 292 11.59 7.54 15.56
C LEU A 292 10.79 8.84 15.72
N TYR A 293 9.76 9.05 14.89
CA TYR A 293 8.85 10.20 15.05
C TYR A 293 8.05 10.12 16.35
N LEU A 294 7.53 8.95 16.70
CA LEU A 294 6.86 8.74 17.98
C LEU A 294 7.80 9.00 19.16
N GLU A 295 9.06 8.57 19.08
CA GLU A 295 10.05 8.86 20.12
C GLU A 295 10.32 10.37 20.26
N LYS A 296 10.45 11.08 19.14
CA LYS A 296 10.61 12.55 19.15
C LYS A 296 9.41 13.26 19.76
N ILE A 297 8.20 12.82 19.43
CA ILE A 297 6.96 13.38 20.02
C ILE A 297 6.92 13.10 21.52
N ARG A 298 7.25 11.87 21.95
CA ARG A 298 7.33 11.52 23.37
C ARG A 298 8.36 12.37 24.12
N ARG A 299 9.54 12.60 23.55
CA ARG A 299 10.57 13.48 24.14
C ARG A 299 10.08 14.92 24.23
N ALA A 300 9.43 15.45 23.19
CA ALA A 300 8.88 16.81 23.21
C ALA A 300 7.78 16.96 24.27
N ASN A 301 6.91 15.96 24.40
CA ASN A 301 5.86 15.96 25.42
C ASN A 301 6.42 15.84 26.85
N ALA A 302 7.46 15.03 27.05
CA ALA A 302 8.16 14.95 28.33
C ALA A 302 8.73 16.32 28.72
N ILE A 303 9.37 17.03 27.79
CA ILE A 303 9.86 18.40 28.03
C ILE A 303 8.70 19.33 28.43
N MET A 304 7.56 19.28 27.73
CA MET A 304 6.39 20.09 28.10
C MET A 304 5.82 19.78 29.49
N LEU A 305 5.94 18.53 29.95
CA LEU A 305 5.60 18.15 31.32
C LEU A 305 6.58 18.76 32.32
N MET A 306 7.89 18.68 32.05
CA MET A 306 8.91 19.32 32.89
C MET A 306 8.71 20.83 32.99
N ASP A 307 8.41 21.52 31.87
CA ASP A 307 8.08 22.94 31.87
C ASP A 307 6.86 23.25 32.76
N THR A 308 5.92 22.32 32.88
CA THR A 308 4.73 22.46 33.75
C THR A 308 5.06 22.24 35.22
N MET A 309 6.04 21.36 35.51
CA MET A 309 6.53 21.09 36.87
C MET A 309 7.44 22.21 37.39
N GLU A 310 8.13 22.92 36.49
CA GLU A 310 9.01 24.04 36.84
C GLU A 310 8.21 25.31 37.25
N ASP A 311 7.05 25.56 36.65
CA ASP A 311 6.17 26.67 37.04
C ASP A 311 5.37 26.33 38.32
N GLU A 312 5.64 27.04 39.43
CA GLU A 312 4.98 26.80 40.73
C GLU A 312 3.45 26.84 40.67
N THR A 313 2.89 27.74 39.85
CA THR A 313 1.44 27.92 39.75
C THR A 313 0.79 26.79 38.99
N LEU A 314 1.38 26.40 37.85
CA LEU A 314 0.90 25.28 37.06
C LEU A 314 1.13 23.96 37.77
N ARG A 315 2.26 23.80 38.47
CA ARG A 315 2.58 22.64 39.30
C ARG A 315 1.53 22.42 40.37
N ALA A 316 1.09 23.46 41.09
CA ALA A 316 0.06 23.32 42.12
C ALA A 316 -1.31 22.87 41.55
N ILE A 317 -1.71 23.41 40.40
CA ILE A 317 -2.95 23.02 39.72
C ILE A 317 -2.82 21.59 39.16
N PHE A 318 -1.64 21.25 38.62
CA PHE A 318 -1.36 19.92 38.09
C PHE A 318 -1.33 18.85 39.20
N LYS A 319 -0.77 19.16 40.37
CA LYS A 319 -0.84 18.32 41.58
C LYS A 319 -2.28 17.99 41.95
N THR A 320 -3.14 19.00 42.00
CA THR A 320 -4.58 18.83 42.26
C THR A 320 -5.27 18.00 41.18
N HIS A 321 -4.80 18.07 39.93
CA HIS A 321 -5.31 17.24 38.85
C HIS A 321 -4.87 15.77 38.98
N CYS A 322 -3.60 15.53 39.32
CA CYS A 322 -3.04 14.19 39.56
C CYS A 322 -3.73 13.50 40.75
N GLU A 323 -4.06 14.25 41.81
CA GLU A 323 -4.83 13.73 42.94
C GLU A 323 -6.22 13.23 42.50
N LYS A 324 -6.88 13.96 41.59
CA LYS A 324 -8.18 13.54 41.03
C LYS A 324 -8.07 12.33 40.12
N GLU A 325 -7.00 12.22 39.33
CA GLU A 325 -6.74 11.08 38.45
C GLU A 325 -6.11 9.88 39.17
N LYS A 326 -5.83 9.99 40.48
CA LYS A 326 -5.13 8.98 41.29
C LYS A 326 -3.76 8.60 40.73
N SER A 327 -3.01 9.61 40.29
CA SER A 327 -1.65 9.49 39.77
C SER A 327 -0.67 10.35 40.60
N MET A 328 -0.92 10.42 41.92
CA MET A 328 -0.23 11.35 42.82
C MET A 328 1.19 10.89 43.12
N GLU A 329 1.38 9.59 43.27
CA GLU A 329 2.65 8.92 43.50
C GLU A 329 3.66 9.24 42.37
N ASN A 330 3.22 9.19 41.11
CA ASN A 330 4.05 9.55 39.96
C ASN A 330 4.43 11.03 39.96
N PHE A 331 3.51 11.92 40.35
CA PHE A 331 3.77 13.35 40.47
C PHE A 331 4.80 13.65 41.57
N LEU A 332 4.62 13.05 42.76
CA LEU A 332 5.50 13.27 43.91
C LEU A 332 6.90 12.73 43.65
N LEU A 333 7.01 11.59 42.96
CA LEU A 333 8.30 11.09 42.51
C LEU A 333 9.03 12.09 41.61
N LEU A 334 8.36 12.65 40.59
CA LEU A 334 8.98 13.67 39.72
C LEU A 334 9.38 14.92 40.51
N GLU A 335 8.56 15.36 41.46
CA GLU A 335 8.85 16.50 42.35
C GLU A 335 10.12 16.24 43.18
N LYS A 336 10.28 15.04 43.75
CA LYS A 336 11.47 14.64 44.51
C LYS A 336 12.72 14.50 43.63
N ILE A 337 12.59 13.95 42.42
CA ILE A 337 13.69 13.87 41.45
C ILE A 337 14.17 15.27 41.05
N GLN A 338 13.24 16.20 40.78
CA GLN A 338 13.59 17.59 40.47
C GLN A 338 14.29 18.28 41.66
N TYR A 339 13.86 17.99 42.90
CA TYR A 339 14.52 18.47 44.10
C TYR A 339 15.95 17.91 44.23
N TYR A 340 16.15 16.61 44.03
CA TYR A 340 17.48 15.99 44.00
C TYR A 340 18.38 16.65 42.95
N ARG A 341 17.87 16.90 41.73
CA ARG A 341 18.61 17.57 40.67
C ARG A 341 19.05 18.99 41.07
N SER A 342 18.20 19.74 41.75
CA SER A 342 18.55 21.07 42.27
C SER A 342 19.69 21.01 43.32
N LEU A 343 19.75 19.93 44.12
CA LEU A 343 20.86 19.69 45.04
C LEU A 343 22.15 19.31 44.30
N CYS A 344 22.05 18.54 43.21
CA CYS A 344 23.19 18.23 42.34
C CYS A 344 23.77 19.50 41.70
N GLU A 345 22.93 20.37 41.15
CA GLU A 345 23.35 21.65 40.56
C GLU A 345 24.05 22.53 41.60
N ARG A 346 23.48 22.63 42.82
CA ARG A 346 24.11 23.34 43.93
C ARG A 346 25.45 22.72 44.35
N SER A 347 25.54 21.40 44.40
CA SER A 347 26.79 20.69 44.72
C SER A 347 27.88 20.97 43.68
N ILE A 348 27.53 20.93 42.40
CA ILE A 348 28.43 21.28 41.29
C ILE A 348 28.87 22.74 41.40
N GLU A 349 27.96 23.67 41.69
CA GLU A 349 28.30 25.08 41.88
C GLU A 349 29.27 25.27 43.06
N LEU A 350 29.07 24.57 44.18
CA LEU A 350 29.98 24.59 45.32
C LEU A 350 31.35 24.03 44.97
N GLN A 351 31.42 22.91 44.23
CA GLN A 351 32.70 22.37 43.72
C GLN A 351 33.40 23.38 42.80
N MET A 352 32.67 24.01 41.88
CA MET A 352 33.24 25.05 41.01
C MET A 352 33.79 26.23 41.81
N ARG A 353 33.13 26.64 42.90
CA ARG A 353 33.66 27.70 43.78
C ARG A 353 34.88 27.26 44.58
N MET A 354 34.93 26.01 45.03
CA MET A 354 36.06 25.45 45.78
C MET A 354 37.32 25.30 44.90
N PHE A 355 37.17 24.74 43.70
CA PHE A 355 38.32 24.43 42.82
C PHE A 355 38.61 25.50 41.76
N GLY A 356 37.62 26.35 41.43
CA GLY A 356 37.76 27.39 40.40
C GLY A 356 38.42 28.68 40.89
N HIS A 357 38.62 28.86 42.20
CA HIS A 357 39.25 30.07 42.74
C HIS A 357 40.78 29.96 42.87
N ASP A 358 41.32 28.74 42.94
CA ASP A 358 42.76 28.50 43.14
C ASP A 358 43.59 28.61 41.86
N SER A 359 42.97 28.71 40.67
CA SER A 359 43.70 28.81 39.40
C SER A 359 44.26 30.22 39.08
N ASN A 360 43.99 31.23 39.91
CA ASN A 360 44.42 32.62 39.66
C ASN A 360 45.47 33.16 40.66
N ILE A 361 45.99 32.35 41.60
CA ILE A 361 46.95 32.79 42.64
C ILE A 361 48.32 32.06 42.59
N SER A 362 48.57 31.18 41.62
CA SER A 362 49.83 30.43 41.54
C SER A 362 50.93 31.11 40.71
N ASP A 363 51.29 32.36 41.01
CA ASP A 363 52.46 32.99 40.35
C ASP A 363 53.35 33.85 41.27
N VAL A 364 53.25 33.71 42.59
CA VAL A 364 54.19 34.39 43.50
C VAL A 364 54.80 33.43 44.51
N SER A 365 56.09 33.19 44.28
CA SER A 365 57.13 32.85 45.25
C SER A 365 57.36 31.38 45.58
N SER A 366 58.08 30.72 44.68
CA SER A 366 59.15 29.79 45.04
C SER A 366 60.18 30.49 45.94
N ASP A 367 60.38 30.02 47.19
CA ASP A 367 61.73 29.74 47.70
C ASP A 367 61.76 29.08 49.10
N THR A 368 62.39 27.90 49.12
CA THR A 368 63.26 27.31 50.15
C THR A 368 62.76 26.88 51.56
N SER A 369 63.07 25.60 51.82
CA SER A 369 63.70 25.01 53.03
C SER A 369 62.86 24.22 54.05
N ALA A 370 63.06 22.90 53.96
CA ALA A 370 63.58 21.99 54.98
C ALA A 370 62.79 21.74 56.29
N GLU A 371 62.49 20.45 56.48
CA GLU A 371 62.47 19.65 57.72
C GLU A 371 61.97 20.30 59.02
N SER A 372 60.83 19.83 59.55
CA SER A 372 60.84 18.86 60.67
C SER A 372 59.45 18.64 61.29
N ALA A 373 59.30 17.41 61.77
CA ALA A 373 58.25 16.77 62.56
C ALA A 373 57.15 17.59 63.26
N SER A 374 55.98 16.94 63.30
CA SER A 374 54.98 16.96 64.37
C SER A 374 54.17 18.27 64.58
N SER A 375 52.97 18.29 64.02
CA SER A 375 51.74 18.43 64.81
C SER A 375 50.54 18.29 63.87
N VAL A 376 49.67 17.34 64.19
CA VAL A 376 48.34 17.20 63.59
C VAL A 376 47.52 18.43 64.05
N LYS A 377 47.77 19.58 63.44
CA LYS A 377 46.85 20.72 63.52
C LYS A 377 45.62 20.31 62.73
N LYS A 378 44.51 20.08 63.44
CA LYS A 378 43.16 19.98 62.86
C LYS A 378 43.02 21.11 61.85
N LYS A 379 43.13 20.77 60.56
CA LYS A 379 42.92 21.70 59.45
C LYS A 379 41.48 22.19 59.64
N LYS A 380 41.32 23.48 59.91
CA LYS A 380 40.00 24.09 60.13
C LYS A 380 39.26 23.96 58.80
N GLU A 381 38.32 23.02 58.75
CA GLU A 381 37.47 22.74 57.60
C GLU A 381 36.92 24.06 57.06
N SER A 382 37.06 24.26 55.75
CA SER A 382 36.61 25.51 55.12
C SER A 382 35.09 25.60 55.24
N PRO A 383 34.50 26.79 55.49
CA PRO A 383 33.05 26.94 55.50
C PRO A 383 32.36 26.41 54.23
N LEU A 384 33.02 26.50 53.06
CA LEU A 384 32.52 25.90 51.81
C LEU A 384 32.55 24.37 51.81
N GLU A 385 33.59 23.77 52.37
CA GLU A 385 33.74 22.31 52.45
C GLU A 385 32.64 21.72 53.34
N ARG A 386 32.33 22.42 54.44
CA ARG A 386 31.18 22.08 55.29
C ARG A 386 29.84 22.20 54.54
N GLU A 387 29.60 23.28 53.80
CA GLU A 387 28.35 23.45 53.03
C GLU A 387 28.21 22.39 51.92
N TYR A 388 29.31 22.01 51.29
CA TYR A 388 29.37 20.93 50.32
C TYR A 388 29.03 19.57 50.94
N ASN A 389 29.65 19.24 52.07
CA ASN A 389 29.39 18.00 52.81
C ASN A 389 27.92 17.94 53.29
N GLU A 390 27.36 19.06 53.76
CA GLU A 390 25.94 19.18 54.11
C GLU A 390 25.02 19.00 52.88
N THR A 391 25.45 19.42 51.69
CA THR A 391 24.68 19.26 50.45
C THR A 391 24.72 17.81 49.94
N GLU A 392 25.88 17.15 49.96
CA GLU A 392 25.99 15.72 49.60
C GLU A 392 25.22 14.82 50.59
N ALA A 393 25.25 15.13 51.89
CA ALA A 393 24.44 14.42 52.88
C ALA A 393 22.94 14.53 52.58
N LYS A 394 22.46 15.72 52.21
CA LYS A 394 21.06 15.93 51.79
C LYS A 394 20.74 15.23 50.47
N LYS A 395 21.66 15.18 49.51
CA LYS A 395 21.47 14.40 48.27
C LYS A 395 21.25 12.94 48.58
N TYR A 396 22.06 12.36 49.47
CA TYR A 396 21.91 10.97 49.90
C TYR A 396 20.58 10.74 50.62
N GLU A 397 20.20 11.62 51.55
CA GLU A 397 18.91 11.54 52.25
C GLU A 397 17.73 11.53 51.28
N VAL A 398 17.69 12.48 50.33
CA VAL A 398 16.62 12.56 49.32
C VAL A 398 16.64 11.35 48.39
N ALA A 399 17.82 10.89 47.98
CA ALA A 399 17.92 9.71 47.12
C ALA A 399 17.47 8.44 47.84
N PHE A 400 17.77 8.32 49.12
CA PHE A 400 17.31 7.22 49.97
C PHE A 400 15.80 7.26 50.21
N GLU A 401 15.23 8.45 50.42
CA GLU A 401 13.77 8.66 50.49
C GLU A 401 13.09 8.26 49.17
N ILE A 402 13.63 8.70 48.02
CA ILE A 402 13.13 8.29 46.70
C ILE A 402 13.11 6.76 46.59
N PHE A 403 14.21 6.11 46.99
CA PHE A 403 14.33 4.66 46.91
C PHE A 403 13.32 3.94 47.81
N THR A 404 13.25 4.30 49.09
CA THR A 404 12.41 3.61 50.09
C THR A 404 10.92 3.90 49.93
N GLU A 405 10.54 5.14 49.58
CA GLU A 405 9.13 5.54 49.48
C GLU A 405 8.50 5.17 48.14
N PHE A 406 9.25 5.29 47.03
CA PHE A 406 8.72 5.16 45.66
C PHE A 406 9.23 3.96 44.88
N LEU A 407 10.47 3.51 45.07
CA LEU A 407 11.06 2.42 44.25
C LEU A 407 10.96 1.05 44.91
N GLU A 408 10.97 1.01 46.24
CA GLU A 408 10.82 -0.22 47.00
C GLU A 408 9.38 -0.73 46.92
N VAL A 409 9.22 -2.03 46.70
CA VAL A 409 7.90 -2.68 46.52
C VAL A 409 7.02 -2.52 47.78
N THR A 410 7.64 -2.34 48.94
CA THR A 410 6.98 -2.11 50.23
C THR A 410 6.77 -0.62 50.55
N GLY A 411 7.20 0.30 49.68
CA GLY A 411 7.05 1.74 49.87
C GLY A 411 5.60 2.20 49.87
N GLU A 412 5.28 3.23 50.65
CA GLU A 412 3.92 3.77 50.80
C GLU A 412 3.37 4.35 49.48
N MET A 413 4.27 4.87 48.62
CA MET A 413 3.94 5.46 47.32
C MET A 413 4.67 4.75 46.17
N ALA A 414 4.81 3.41 46.29
CA ALA A 414 5.51 2.61 45.31
C ALA A 414 4.97 2.83 43.89
N VAL A 415 5.84 3.28 42.98
CA VAL A 415 5.52 3.45 41.56
C VAL A 415 5.83 2.18 40.78
N ASN A 416 5.13 1.94 39.68
CA ASN A 416 5.39 0.79 38.82
C ASN A 416 6.59 1.08 37.90
N VAL A 417 7.78 0.66 38.35
CA VAL A 417 9.05 0.86 37.64
C VAL A 417 9.80 -0.46 37.43
N SER A 418 10.68 -0.48 36.43
CA SER A 418 11.51 -1.65 36.13
C SER A 418 12.46 -1.97 37.28
N HIS A 419 12.49 -3.24 37.69
CA HIS A 419 13.40 -3.74 38.75
C HIS A 419 14.87 -3.42 38.46
N VAL A 420 15.27 -3.41 37.19
CA VAL A 420 16.65 -3.09 36.78
C VAL A 420 17.03 -1.65 37.14
N LEU A 421 16.08 -0.71 37.07
CA LEU A 421 16.32 0.68 37.46
C LEU A 421 16.41 0.81 38.97
N THR A 422 15.52 0.12 39.70
CA THR A 422 15.55 0.07 41.16
C THR A 422 16.89 -0.49 41.66
N ASP A 423 17.35 -1.60 41.08
CA ASP A 423 18.66 -2.19 41.42
C ASP A 423 19.83 -1.26 41.09
N SER A 424 19.77 -0.55 39.96
CA SER A 424 20.80 0.41 39.60
C SER A 424 20.88 1.57 40.60
N VAL A 425 19.75 2.10 41.04
CA VAL A 425 19.71 3.16 42.07
C VAL A 425 20.24 2.62 43.40
N LYS A 426 19.82 1.41 43.78
CA LYS A 426 20.27 0.74 45.01
C LYS A 426 21.78 0.56 45.03
N ASP A 427 22.37 0.09 43.93
CA ASP A 427 23.83 -0.12 43.81
C ASP A 427 24.62 1.19 44.02
N TYR A 428 24.12 2.33 43.50
CA TYR A 428 24.74 3.63 43.78
C TYR A 428 24.61 4.05 45.25
N LEU A 429 23.46 3.81 45.88
CA LEU A 429 23.25 4.11 47.30
C LEU A 429 24.13 3.23 48.21
N ASP A 430 24.23 1.94 47.91
CA ASP A 430 25.07 0.99 48.65
C ASP A 430 26.56 1.36 48.51
N LYS A 431 27.02 1.68 47.30
CA LYS A 431 28.40 2.17 47.06
C LYS A 431 28.72 3.45 47.81
N PHE A 432 27.77 4.38 47.89
CA PHE A 432 27.95 5.61 48.65
C PHE A 432 28.01 5.34 50.15
N ASN A 433 27.14 4.47 50.66
CA ASN A 433 27.11 4.08 52.08
C ASN A 433 28.38 3.32 52.50
N ASP A 434 28.89 2.45 51.63
CA ASP A 434 30.17 1.74 51.80
C ASP A 434 31.40 2.66 51.61
N LYS A 435 31.19 3.94 51.27
CA LYS A 435 32.22 4.93 50.96
C LYS A 435 33.14 4.53 49.79
N GLN A 436 32.61 3.73 48.86
CA GLN A 436 33.30 3.40 47.61
C GLN A 436 33.27 4.57 46.62
N ILE A 437 32.21 5.39 46.69
CA ILE A 437 32.08 6.65 45.96
C ILE A 437 31.89 7.79 46.95
N GLU A 438 32.53 8.94 46.70
CA GLU A 438 32.41 10.13 47.56
C GLU A 438 31.23 11.01 47.18
N THR A 439 30.71 10.88 45.95
CA THR A 439 29.65 11.73 45.41
C THR A 439 28.62 10.90 44.67
N LEU A 440 27.35 11.26 44.84
CA LEU A 440 26.27 10.65 44.07
C LEU A 440 26.18 11.30 42.68
N PRO A 441 26.04 10.50 41.60
CA PRO A 441 25.93 11.02 40.25
C PRO A 441 24.63 11.81 40.05
N ASP A 442 24.72 12.90 39.31
CA ASP A 442 23.59 13.75 38.90
C ASP A 442 22.63 13.01 37.96
N THR A 443 23.17 12.10 37.13
CA THR A 443 22.42 11.32 36.15
C THR A 443 21.70 10.08 36.70
N MET A 444 21.81 9.80 38.01
CA MET A 444 21.29 8.58 38.63
C MET A 444 19.79 8.34 38.35
N PHE A 445 19.00 9.42 38.36
CA PHE A 445 17.56 9.37 38.18
C PHE A 445 17.08 9.74 36.77
N ASN A 446 17.97 10.02 35.81
CA ASN A 446 17.56 10.51 34.48
C ASN A 446 16.68 9.51 33.71
N ILE A 447 16.99 8.21 33.83
CA ILE A 447 16.20 7.16 33.15
C ILE A 447 14.84 7.01 33.85
N LEU A 448 14.83 7.03 35.18
CA LEU A 448 13.62 6.96 35.99
C LEU A 448 12.69 8.15 35.71
N GLU A 449 13.22 9.37 35.74
CA GLU A 449 12.52 10.61 35.39
C GLU A 449 11.86 10.52 34.01
N LYS A 450 12.61 10.02 33.02
CA LYS A 450 12.11 9.85 31.65
C LYS A 450 10.98 8.83 31.57
N GLU A 451 11.07 7.71 32.29
CA GLU A 451 10.01 6.70 32.34
C GLU A 451 8.76 7.23 33.05
N THR A 452 8.92 7.87 34.21
CA THR A 452 7.80 8.46 34.96
C THR A 452 7.12 9.57 34.15
N CYS A 453 7.88 10.42 33.45
CA CYS A 453 7.34 11.41 32.52
C CYS A 453 6.51 10.78 31.39
N LEU A 454 6.93 9.61 30.89
CA LEU A 454 6.22 8.89 29.83
C LEU A 454 4.90 8.31 30.37
N VAL A 455 4.90 7.76 31.58
CA VAL A 455 3.69 7.27 32.26
C VAL A 455 2.71 8.41 32.51
N MET A 456 3.19 9.57 32.95
CA MET A 456 2.36 10.74 33.24
C MET A 456 1.89 11.51 31.98
N MET A 457 2.29 11.10 30.78
CA MET A 457 2.01 11.84 29.56
C MET A 457 0.50 11.92 29.24
N ASP A 458 -0.27 10.86 29.52
CA ASP A 458 -1.73 10.87 29.32
C ASP A 458 -2.42 11.81 30.32
N THR A 459 -2.07 11.71 31.60
CA THR A 459 -2.56 12.63 32.66
C THR A 459 -2.21 14.08 32.35
N HIS A 460 -0.99 14.36 31.89
CA HIS A 460 -0.60 15.71 31.48
C HIS A 460 -1.40 16.23 30.29
N HIS A 461 -1.66 15.38 29.29
CA HIS A 461 -2.48 15.74 28.14
C HIS A 461 -3.92 16.08 28.56
N ARG A 462 -4.54 15.26 29.42
CA ARG A 462 -5.88 15.52 29.97
C ARG A 462 -5.91 16.77 30.84
N PHE A 463 -4.84 17.03 31.60
CA PHE A 463 -4.67 18.28 32.32
C PHE A 463 -4.69 19.49 31.38
N LYS A 464 -3.92 19.47 30.29
CA LYS A 464 -3.91 20.57 29.29
C LYS A 464 -5.30 20.75 28.65
N GLN A 465 -6.02 19.67 28.35
CA GLN A 465 -7.40 19.75 27.86
C GLN A 465 -8.33 20.41 28.89
N SER A 466 -8.21 20.03 30.17
CA SER A 466 -9.01 20.61 31.25
C SER A 466 -8.73 22.12 31.42
N LEU A 467 -7.48 22.56 31.26
CA LEU A 467 -7.11 23.97 31.29
C LEU A 467 -7.68 24.74 30.09
N ALA A 468 -7.63 24.16 28.89
CA ALA A 468 -8.22 24.77 27.69
C ALA A 468 -9.73 24.96 27.87
N PHE A 469 -10.43 23.93 28.35
CA PHE A 469 -11.86 23.99 28.64
C PHE A 469 -12.21 25.05 29.70
N GLN A 470 -11.44 25.15 30.79
CA GLN A 470 -11.64 26.20 31.78
C GLN A 470 -11.44 27.61 31.22
N ARG A 471 -10.48 27.79 30.30
CA ARG A 471 -10.28 29.08 29.61
C ARG A 471 -11.47 29.41 28.71
N GLU A 472 -11.98 28.45 27.95
CA GLU A 472 -13.17 28.63 27.11
C GLU A 472 -14.41 28.98 27.93
N MET A 473 -14.68 28.27 29.03
CA MET A 473 -15.80 28.58 29.92
C MET A 473 -15.71 29.97 30.55
N LYS A 474 -14.51 30.40 30.96
CA LYS A 474 -14.30 31.76 31.50
C LYS A 474 -14.57 32.82 30.43
N ILE A 475 -14.13 32.59 29.19
CA ILE A 475 -14.39 33.48 28.06
C ILE A 475 -15.90 33.56 27.77
N ASP A 476 -16.59 32.43 27.76
CA ASP A 476 -18.03 32.40 27.48
C ASP A 476 -18.86 33.03 28.60
N LYS A 477 -18.46 32.84 29.86
CA LYS A 477 -19.06 33.57 30.99
C LYS A 477 -18.94 35.08 30.81
N ILE A 478 -17.75 35.57 30.41
CA ILE A 478 -17.53 37.00 30.12
C ILE A 478 -18.38 37.48 28.94
N LYS A 479 -18.51 36.70 27.87
CA LYS A 479 -19.35 37.06 26.71
C LYS A 479 -20.83 37.14 27.10
N VAL A 480 -21.33 36.16 27.86
CA VAL A 480 -22.72 36.14 28.35
C VAL A 480 -22.98 37.34 29.25
N ASP A 481 -22.07 37.68 30.17
CA ASP A 481 -22.22 38.83 31.06
C ASP A 481 -22.20 40.16 30.28
N LYS A 482 -21.38 40.27 29.23
CA LYS A 482 -21.40 41.43 28.31
C LYS A 482 -22.72 41.54 27.55
N LEU A 483 -23.30 40.43 27.07
CA LEU A 483 -24.60 40.44 26.39
C LEU A 483 -25.74 40.82 27.34
N LYS A 484 -25.71 40.33 28.58
CA LYS A 484 -26.68 40.70 29.63
C LYS A 484 -26.60 42.19 29.96
N LYS A 485 -25.40 42.76 30.11
CA LYS A 485 -25.22 44.20 30.33
C LYS A 485 -25.76 45.02 29.16
N LYS A 486 -25.45 44.62 27.91
CA LYS A 486 -25.96 45.31 26.72
C LYS A 486 -27.49 45.25 26.60
N LYS A 487 -28.14 44.17 27.06
CA LYS A 487 -29.61 44.04 27.06
C LYS A 487 -30.28 44.98 28.09
N ASN A 488 -29.57 45.38 29.14
CA ASN A 488 -30.11 46.30 30.16
C ASN A 488 -29.91 47.79 29.81
N GLU A 489 -29.16 48.09 28.74
CA GLU A 489 -28.93 49.47 28.25
C GLU A 489 -29.87 49.85 27.09
N PHE A 490 -30.68 48.91 26.60
CA PHE A 490 -31.79 49.13 25.68
C PHE A 490 -33.11 48.91 26.43
#